data_AF-A0A2R6HMT2-F1
#
_entry.id   AF-A0A2R6HMT2-F1
#
_cell.length_a   1.000
_cell.length_b   1.000
_cell.length_c   1.000
_cell.angle_alpha   90.00
_cell.angle_beta   90.00
_cell.angle_gamma   90.00
#
_symmetry.space_group_name_H-M   'P 1'
#
loop_
_entity.id
_entity.type
_entity.pdbx_description
1 polymer ?
#
loop_
_entity_poly.entity_id
_entity_poly.type
_entity_poly.pdbx_seq_one_letter_code
_entity_poly.pdbx_strand_id
1 'polypeptide(L)'
;MSAGDADANRGTYTESEVIMSTVRVVTPFVLTFGLYVTFHGADSPGGGFQGGALVGTVVLMLAFAFGIDSTRRWLGRKAVT
;
A
#
# COMPACT_ATOMS: atom_id res chain seq x y z
N MET A 1 7.35 -42.38 11.93
CA MET A 1 7.68 -41.02 12.39
C MET A 1 8.76 -40.50 11.45
N SER A 2 8.39 -39.60 10.53
CA SER A 2 9.32 -38.75 9.78
C SER A 2 8.65 -37.38 9.73
N ALA A 3 9.02 -36.53 10.68
CA ALA A 3 8.87 -35.09 10.55
C ALA A 3 9.79 -34.61 9.42
N GLY A 4 9.43 -33.51 8.75
CA GLY A 4 10.36 -32.84 7.84
C GLY A 4 9.69 -32.03 6.75
N ASP A 5 9.02 -30.95 7.14
CA ASP A 5 9.40 -29.60 6.67
C ASP A 5 9.65 -29.42 5.16
N ALA A 6 8.58 -29.33 4.36
CA ALA A 6 8.69 -28.80 3.00
C ALA A 6 7.61 -27.79 2.59
N ASP A 7 6.61 -27.49 3.43
CA ASP A 7 5.55 -26.50 3.12
C ASP A 7 5.75 -25.15 3.83
N ALA A 8 6.95 -24.87 4.32
CA ALA A 8 7.18 -23.74 5.23
C ALA A 8 8.00 -22.56 4.66
N ASN A 9 8.38 -22.55 3.37
CA ASN A 9 9.09 -21.39 2.82
C ASN A 9 9.06 -21.32 1.28
N ARG A 10 8.45 -20.26 0.71
CA ARG A 10 9.06 -19.31 -0.26
C ARG A 10 7.99 -18.45 -0.97
N GLY A 11 7.70 -17.29 -0.37
CA GLY A 11 7.32 -16.05 -1.06
C GLY A 11 6.02 -16.02 -1.85
N THR A 12 4.91 -15.65 -1.20
CA THR A 12 3.70 -15.13 -1.88
C THR A 12 3.93 -13.73 -2.49
N TYR A 13 5.18 -13.36 -2.74
CA TYR A 13 5.57 -12.21 -3.53
C TYR A 13 6.01 -12.76 -4.88
N THR A 14 5.06 -13.09 -5.75
CA THR A 14 5.39 -13.17 -7.17
C THR A 14 5.81 -11.75 -7.56
N GLU A 15 7.09 -11.56 -7.89
CA GLU A 15 7.62 -10.34 -8.50
C GLU A 15 6.95 -10.14 -9.87
N SER A 16 5.69 -9.73 -9.84
CA SER A 16 4.93 -9.47 -11.03
C SER A 16 5.28 -8.07 -11.49
N GLU A 17 6.06 -8.02 -12.57
CA GLU A 17 6.42 -6.78 -13.23
C GLU A 17 5.17 -5.95 -13.62
N VAL A 18 4.09 -6.65 -13.97
CA VAL A 18 2.78 -6.03 -14.25
C VAL A 18 2.20 -5.36 -13.01
N ILE A 19 2.19 -6.02 -11.84
CA ILE A 19 1.69 -5.43 -10.59
C ILE A 19 2.55 -4.23 -10.20
N MET A 20 3.88 -4.38 -10.23
CA MET A 20 4.80 -3.31 -9.87
C MET A 20 4.64 -2.08 -10.78
N SER A 21 4.57 -2.29 -12.09
CA SER A 21 4.36 -1.22 -13.08
C SER A 21 3.01 -0.54 -12.88
N THR A 22 1.94 -1.34 -12.72
CA THR A 22 0.58 -0.81 -12.50
C THR A 22 0.50 0.01 -11.22
N VAL A 23 0.99 -0.49 -10.09
CA VAL A 23 0.98 0.23 -8.82
C VAL A 23 1.79 1.51 -8.92
N ARG A 24 2.96 1.49 -9.58
CA ARG A 24 3.79 2.68 -9.78
C ARG A 24 3.07 3.78 -10.57
N VAL A 25 2.26 3.41 -11.56
CA VAL A 25 1.47 4.37 -12.36
C VAL A 25 0.22 4.82 -11.63
N VAL A 26 -0.52 3.91 -10.99
CA VAL A 26 -1.84 4.17 -10.38
C VAL A 26 -1.73 4.92 -9.04
N THR A 27 -0.70 4.64 -8.25
CA THR A 27 -0.46 5.25 -6.92
C THR A 27 -0.61 6.77 -6.90
N PRO A 28 0.05 7.58 -7.76
CA PRO A 28 -0.09 9.03 -7.73
C PRO A 28 -1.52 9.51 -7.97
N PHE A 29 -2.30 8.81 -8.80
CA PHE A 29 -3.70 9.16 -9.06
C PHE A 29 -4.59 8.87 -7.86
N VAL A 30 -4.45 7.68 -7.25
CA VAL A 30 -5.22 7.31 -6.05
C VAL A 30 -4.87 8.22 -4.87
N LEU A 31 -3.59 8.56 -4.71
CA LEU A 31 -3.15 9.49 -3.66
C LEU A 31 -3.73 10.89 -3.87
N THR A 32 -3.67 11.41 -5.10
CA THR A 32 -4.25 12.72 -5.44
C THR A 32 -5.76 12.74 -5.19
N PHE A 33 -6.46 11.67 -5.58
CA PHE A 33 -7.89 11.54 -5.33
C PHE A 33 -8.20 11.43 -3.84
N GLY A 34 -7.43 10.65 -3.08
CA GLY A 34 -7.58 10.55 -1.62
C GLY A 34 -7.42 11.91 -0.93
N LEU A 35 -6.41 12.68 -1.32
CA LEU A 35 -6.20 14.04 -0.82
C LEU A 35 -7.34 14.99 -1.24
N TYR A 36 -7.83 14.90 -2.47
CA TYR A 36 -9.00 15.65 -2.92
C TYR A 36 -10.21 15.37 -2.04
N VAL A 37 -10.54 14.10 -1.81
CA VAL A 37 -11.67 13.67 -0.97
C VAL A 37 -11.50 14.11 0.49
N THR A 38 -10.27 14.09 1.01
CA THR A 38 -9.95 14.60 2.34
C THR A 38 -10.25 16.10 2.46
N PHE A 39 -9.81 16.90 1.49
CA PHE A 39 -9.92 18.37 1.58
C PHE A 39 -11.26 18.94 1.08
N HIS A 40 -11.98 18.24 0.20
CA HIS A 40 -13.25 18.71 -0.39
C HIS A 40 -14.49 18.04 0.22
N GLY A 41 -14.35 17.39 1.37
CA GLY A 41 -15.48 16.74 2.06
C GLY A 41 -16.54 17.70 2.61
N ALA A 42 -16.31 19.00 2.63
CA ALA A 42 -17.30 20.00 3.04
C ALA A 42 -18.33 20.30 1.93
N ASP A 43 -17.87 20.33 0.67
CA ASP A 43 -18.69 20.70 -0.50
C ASP A 43 -19.09 19.48 -1.35
N SER A 44 -18.61 18.28 -1.01
CA SER A 44 -18.88 17.03 -1.73
C SER A 44 -19.02 15.85 -0.76
N PRO A 45 -19.77 14.80 -1.12
CA PRO A 45 -19.80 13.56 -0.33
C PRO A 45 -18.37 13.02 -0.14
N GLY A 46 -17.91 12.93 1.10
CA GLY A 46 -16.50 12.71 1.37
C GLY A 46 -16.10 13.03 2.81
N GLY A 47 -14.82 13.36 2.98
CA GLY A 47 -14.25 13.82 4.24
C GLY A 47 -12.97 13.09 4.64
N GLY A 48 -12.44 13.49 5.79
CA GLY A 48 -11.15 13.02 6.29
C GLY A 48 -11.07 11.51 6.51
N PHE A 49 -12.16 10.85 6.94
CA PHE A 49 -12.16 9.40 7.15
C PHE A 49 -12.06 8.61 5.83
N GLN A 50 -12.92 8.92 4.86
CA GLN A 50 -12.93 8.23 3.57
C GLN A 50 -11.66 8.54 2.76
N GLY A 51 -11.25 9.81 2.72
CA GLY A 51 -9.99 10.21 2.09
C GLY A 51 -8.76 9.60 2.79
N GLY A 52 -8.78 9.53 4.12
CA GLY A 52 -7.76 8.83 4.91
C GLY A 52 -7.67 7.33 4.59
N ALA A 53 -8.81 6.66 4.38
CA ALA A 53 -8.83 5.26 3.93
C ALA A 53 -8.23 5.08 2.52
N LEU A 54 -8.46 6.02 1.60
CA LEU A 54 -7.82 6.02 0.28
C LEU A 54 -6.30 6.21 0.38
N VAL A 55 -5.85 7.16 1.21
CA VAL A 55 -4.41 7.36 1.48
C VAL A 55 -3.80 6.12 2.14
N GLY A 56 -4.50 5.46 3.07
CA GLY A 56 -4.07 4.18 3.65
C GLY A 56 -3.99 3.05 2.62
N THR A 57 -4.89 3.04 1.64
CA THR A 57 -4.88 2.05 0.55
C THR A 57 -3.65 2.22 -0.34
N VAL A 58 -3.17 3.44 -0.56
CA VAL A 58 -1.90 3.70 -1.25
C VAL A 58 -0.73 3.03 -0.53
N VAL A 59 -0.70 3.07 0.81
CA VAL A 59 0.34 2.38 1.60
C VAL A 59 0.25 0.87 1.41
N LEU A 60 -0.96 0.30 1.40
CA LEU A 60 -1.17 -1.14 1.14
C LEU A 60 -0.75 -1.54 -0.29
N MET A 61 -1.07 -0.72 -1.29
CA MET A 61 -0.63 -0.93 -2.67
C MET A 61 0.90 -1.02 -2.75
N LEU A 62 1.61 -0.10 -2.09
CA LEU A 62 3.07 -0.12 -2.04
C LEU A 62 3.61 -1.36 -1.30
N ALA A 63 2.95 -1.78 -0.21
CA ALA A 63 3.31 -2.97 0.54
C ALA A 63 3.19 -4.26 -0.30
N PHE A 64 2.15 -4.37 -1.12
CA PHE A 64 1.97 -5.52 -2.01
C PHE A 64 2.87 -5.48 -3.25
N ALA A 65 3.16 -4.30 -3.81
CA ALA A 65 3.99 -4.17 -5.00
C ALA A 65 5.50 -4.24 -4.72
N PHE A 66 5.97 -3.70 -3.60
CA PHE A 66 7.41 -3.55 -3.29
C PHE A 66 7.85 -4.30 -2.02
N GLY A 67 6.92 -5.03 -1.39
CA GLY A 67 7.15 -5.81 -0.19
C GLY A 67 6.83 -5.08 1.11
N ILE A 68 6.33 -5.85 2.09
CA ILE A 68 5.89 -5.36 3.40
C ILE A 68 7.07 -4.80 4.20
N ASP A 69 8.23 -5.46 4.21
CA ASP A 69 9.40 -4.99 4.96
C ASP A 69 9.99 -3.69 4.41
N SER A 70 9.95 -3.51 3.09
CA SER A 70 10.37 -2.25 2.44
C SER A 70 9.43 -1.10 2.82
N THR A 71 8.12 -1.35 2.80
CA THR A 71 7.10 -0.36 3.17
C THR A 71 7.15 -0.02 4.66
N ARG A 72 7.32 -1.03 5.54
CA ARG A 72 7.47 -0.84 6.98
C ARG A 72 8.70 0.00 7.33
N ARG A 73 9.84 -0.27 6.68
CA ARG A 73 11.07 0.55 6.85
C ARG A 73 10.88 1.98 6.36
N TRP A 74 10.18 2.19 5.25
CA TRP A 74 9.89 3.53 4.73
C TRP A 74 9.00 4.34 5.69
N LEU A 75 7.94 3.74 6.22
CA LEU A 75 7.07 4.36 7.23
C LEU A 75 7.83 4.66 8.53
N GLY A 76 8.63 3.70 9.01
CA GLY A 76 9.41 3.86 10.25
C GLY A 76 10.41 5.02 10.19
N ARG A 77 11.01 5.29 9.03
CA ARG A 77 11.86 6.47 8.83
C ARG A 77 11.08 7.78 8.89
N LYS A 78 9.85 7.82 8.37
CA LYS A 78 9.01 9.02 8.36
C LYS A 78 8.36 9.35 9.70
N ALA A 79 8.23 8.38 10.60
CA ALA A 79 7.63 8.57 11.92
C ALA A 79 8.63 9.01 13.02
N VAL A 80 9.94 8.92 12.75
CA VAL A 80 11.02 9.22 13.72
C VAL A 80 11.76 10.53 13.38
N THR A 81 11.25 11.32 12.43
CA THR A 81 11.72 12.69 12.14
C THR A 81 10.57 13.65 12.40
#